data_AF-A0A7V2N120-F1
#
_entry.id   AF-A0A7V2N120-F1
#
_cell.length_a   1.000
_cell.length_b   1.000
_cell.length_c   1.000
_cell.angle_alpha   90.00
_cell.angle_beta   90.00
_cell.angle_gamma   90.00
#
_symmetry.space_group_name_H-M   'P 1'
#
loop_
_entity.id
_entity.type
_entity.pdbx_description
1 polymer ?
#
loop_
_entity_poly.entity_id
_entity_poly.type
_entity_poly.pdbx_seq_one_letter_code
_entity_poly.pdbx_strand_id
1 'polypeptide(L)' 'MRLVIFFILMFLGLGYAQTPQKVYETKLALRDLYVHHIYWVRNLVIATKFGDKKFTEIADKKAVENAKALGEAIVPF' A
#
# COMPACT_ATOMS: atom_id res chain seq x y z
N MET A 1 -46.14 -6.42 -1.25
CA MET A 1 -45.07 -7.13 -0.50
C MET A 1 -43.83 -7.45 -1.33
N ARG A 2 -43.93 -7.75 -2.64
CA ARG A 2 -42.80 -8.10 -3.51
C ARG A 2 -41.80 -6.95 -3.76
N LEU A 3 -42.24 -5.69 -3.76
CA LEU A 3 -41.38 -4.50 -3.88
C LEU A 3 -40.53 -4.22 -2.62
N VAL A 4 -41.09 -4.47 -1.43
CA VAL A 4 -40.42 -4.20 -0.13
C VAL A 4 -39.31 -5.21 0.11
N ILE A 5 -39.53 -6.47 -0.25
CA ILE A 5 -38.50 -7.54 -0.20
C ILE A 5 -37.36 -7.25 -1.19
N PHE A 6 -37.67 -6.71 -2.37
CA PHE A 6 -36.66 -6.31 -3.37
C PHE A 6 -35.80 -5.13 -2.89
N PHE A 7 -36.41 -4.13 -2.23
CA PHE A 7 -35.68 -3.01 -1.62
C PHE A 7 -34.78 -3.45 -0.46
N ILE A 8 -35.24 -4.37 0.39
CA ILE A 8 -34.47 -4.90 1.53
C ILE A 8 -33.27 -5.74 1.04
N LEU A 9 -33.45 -6.57 0.01
CA LEU A 9 -32.35 -7.35 -0.59
C LEU A 9 -31.33 -6.47 -1.32
N MET A 10 -31.77 -5.39 -1.97
CA MET A 10 -30.90 -4.44 -2.67
C MET A 10 -30.06 -3.58 -1.70
N PHE A 11 -30.60 -3.24 -0.52
CA PHE A 11 -29.87 -2.49 0.50
C PHE A 11 -28.95 -3.38 1.39
N LEU A 12 -29.28 -4.65 1.60
CA LEU A 12 -28.43 -5.58 2.37
C LEU A 12 -27.28 -6.19 1.55
N GLY A 13 -27.42 -6.35 0.24
CA GLY A 13 -26.41 -6.99 -0.62
C GLY A 13 -25.18 -6.13 -0.95
N LEU A 14 -25.28 -4.81 -0.84
CA LEU A 14 -24.20 -3.88 -1.25
C LEU A 14 -23.21 -3.55 -0.12
N GLY A 15 -23.60 -3.70 1.14
CA GLY A 15 -22.77 -3.34 2.30
C GLY A 15 -21.76 -4.42 2.72
N TYR A 16 -22.08 -5.70 2.53
CA TYR A 16 -21.29 -6.82 3.07
C TYR A 16 -20.18 -7.31 2.12
N ALA A 17 -20.38 -7.20 0.81
CA ALA A 17 -19.42 -7.69 -0.20
C ALA A 17 -18.18 -6.78 -0.37
N GLN A 18 -18.24 -5.54 0.12
CA GLN A 18 -17.14 -4.56 -0.04
C GLN A 18 -15.99 -4.76 0.95
N THR A 19 -16.26 -5.35 2.12
CA THR A 19 -15.27 -5.48 3.20
C THR A 19 -14.12 -6.42 2.83
N PRO A 20 -14.36 -7.63 2.27
CA PRO A 20 -13.28 -8.53 1.88
C PRO A 20 -12.42 -7.98 0.74
N GLN A 21 -13.05 -7.32 -0.24
CA GLN A 21 -12.34 -6.72 -1.38
C GLN A 21 -11.44 -5.56 -0.93
N LYS A 22 -11.95 -4.65 -0.10
CA LYS A 22 -11.15 -3.55 0.46
C LYS A 22 -9.96 -4.06 1.28
N VAL A 23 -10.17 -5.08 2.12
CA VAL A 23 -9.08 -5.70 2.89
C VAL A 23 -8.03 -6.30 1.97
N TYR A 24 -8.43 -6.97 0.89
CA TYR A 24 -7.49 -7.52 -0.09
C TYR A 24 -6.69 -6.43 -0.80
N GLU A 25 -7.34 -5.36 -1.27
CA GLU A 25 -6.69 -4.21 -1.90
C GLU A 25 -5.71 -3.52 -0.95
N THR A 26 -6.09 -3.31 0.31
CA THR A 26 -5.19 -2.76 1.34
C THR A 26 -3.97 -3.65 1.54
N LYS A 27 -4.14 -4.98 1.60
CA LYS A 27 -3.01 -5.92 1.73
C LYS A 27 -2.05 -5.82 0.54
N LEU A 28 -2.58 -5.73 -0.68
CA LEU A 28 -1.75 -5.55 -1.87
C LEU A 28 -0.99 -4.22 -1.87
N ALA A 29 -1.67 -3.13 -1.51
CA ALA A 29 -1.06 -1.80 -1.42
C ALA A 29 0.07 -1.75 -0.38
N LEU A 30 -0.16 -2.30 0.81
CA LEU A 30 0.86 -2.40 1.86
C LEU A 30 2.04 -3.27 1.43
N ARG A 31 1.75 -4.39 0.75
CA ARG A 31 2.79 -5.27 0.21
C ARG A 31 3.64 -4.56 -0.82
N ASP A 32 3.04 -3.79 -1.72
CA ASP A 32 3.77 -3.01 -2.73
C ASP A 32 4.70 -1.98 -2.08
N LEU A 33 4.18 -1.22 -1.10
CA LEU A 33 4.98 -0.27 -0.33
C LEU A 33 6.19 -0.95 0.35
N TYR A 34 5.98 -2.12 0.97
CA TYR A 34 7.06 -2.87 1.64
C TYR A 34 8.11 -3.40 0.66
N VAL A 35 7.69 -3.93 -0.49
CA VAL A 35 8.62 -4.44 -1.51
C VAL A 35 9.44 -3.29 -2.09
N HIS A 36 8.81 -2.14 -2.36
CA HIS A 36 9.51 -0.93 -2.78
C HIS A 36 10.51 -0.44 -1.72
N HIS A 37 10.19 -0.55 -0.42
CA HIS A 37 11.12 -0.19 0.64
C HIS A 37 12.38 -1.05 0.61
N ILE A 38 12.21 -2.37 0.54
CA ILE A 38 13.32 -3.33 0.45
C ILE A 38 14.18 -3.05 -0.77
N TYR A 39 13.57 -2.75 -1.91
CA TYR A 39 14.28 -2.39 -3.13
C TYR A 39 15.16 -1.16 -2.93
N TRP A 40 14.63 -0.06 -2.40
CA TRP A 40 15.40 1.18 -2.23
C TRP A 40 16.50 1.06 -1.19
N VAL A 41 16.23 0.44 -0.04
CA VAL A 41 17.24 0.23 1.02
C VAL A 41 18.37 -0.67 0.53
N ARG A 42 18.05 -1.78 -0.17
CA ARG A 42 19.08 -2.65 -0.75
C ARG A 42 19.94 -1.88 -1.76
N ASN A 43 19.32 -1.13 -2.65
CA ASN A 43 20.04 -0.37 -3.66
C ASN A 43 20.88 0.76 -3.06
N LEU A 44 20.42 1.39 -1.98
CA LEU A 44 21.21 2.36 -1.23
C LEU A 44 22.50 1.72 -0.70
N VAL A 45 22.41 0.54 -0.08
CA VAL A 45 23.57 -0.21 0.41
C VAL A 45 24.51 -0.59 -0.74
N ILE A 46 23.98 -1.09 -1.85
CA ILE A 46 24.77 -1.48 -3.03
C ILE A 46 25.48 -0.25 -3.62
N ALA A 47 24.75 0.85 -3.87
CA ALA A 47 25.29 2.07 -4.45
C ALA A 47 26.40 2.67 -3.57
N THR A 48 26.17 2.72 -2.25
CA THR A 48 27.15 3.20 -1.27
C THR A 48 28.41 2.33 -1.29
N LYS A 49 28.26 1.00 -1.33
CA LYS A 49 29.38 0.05 -1.36
C LYS A 49 30.25 0.21 -2.62
N PHE A 50 29.64 0.47 -3.77
CA PHE A 50 30.36 0.63 -5.03
C PHE A 50 30.77 2.08 -5.33
N GLY A 51 30.46 3.03 -4.45
CA GLY A 51 30.84 4.43 -4.62
C GLY A 51 30.05 5.19 -5.70
N ASP A 52 28.89 4.67 -6.13
CA ASP A 52 28.00 5.36 -7.08
C ASP A 52 27.23 6.46 -6.33
N LYS A 53 27.84 7.64 -6.24
CA LYS A 53 27.28 8.79 -5.51
C LYS A 53 25.92 9.23 -6.07
N LYS A 54 25.77 9.25 -7.39
CA LYS A 54 24.54 9.68 -8.05
C LYS A 54 23.39 8.74 -7.70
N PHE A 55 23.63 7.42 -7.78
CA PHE A 55 22.59 6.46 -7.45
C PHE A 55 22.34 6.36 -5.94
N THR A 56 23.35 6.61 -5.11
CA THR A 56 23.21 6.71 -3.64
C THR A 56 22.20 7.80 -3.27
N GLU A 57 22.33 9.02 -3.82
CA GLU A 57 21.41 10.13 -3.55
C GLU A 57 19.97 9.81 -4.00
N ILE A 58 19.82 9.15 -5.15
CA ILE A 58 18.51 8.73 -5.66
C ILE A 58 17.88 7.69 -4.73
N ALA A 59 18.64 6.66 -4.37
CA ALA A 59 18.17 5.56 -3.54
C ALA A 59 17.81 6.02 -2.13
N ASP A 60 18.61 6.92 -1.53
CA ASP A 60 18.36 7.50 -0.22
C ASP A 60 17.06 8.30 -0.21
N LYS A 61 16.92 9.26 -1.14
CA LYS A 61 15.69 10.05 -1.29
C LYS A 61 14.46 9.16 -1.44
N LYS A 62 14.56 8.12 -2.27
CA LYS A 62 13.44 7.20 -2.52
C LYS A 62 13.14 6.29 -1.33
N ALA A 63 14.14 5.87 -0.57
CA ALA A 63 13.95 5.11 0.66
C ALA A 63 13.20 5.93 1.70
N VAL A 64 13.56 7.21 1.88
CA VAL A 64 12.88 8.14 2.81
C VAL A 64 11.46 8.45 2.36
N GLU A 65 11.25 8.78 1.08
CA GLU A 65 9.91 9.02 0.51
C GLU A 65 8.98 7.82 0.74
N ASN A 66 9.47 6.61 0.51
CA ASN A 66 8.69 5.39 0.70
C ASN A 66 8.48 5.05 2.18
N ALA A 67 9.45 5.31 3.07
CA ALA A 67 9.28 5.16 4.51
C ALA A 67 8.18 6.08 5.06
N LYS A 68 8.11 7.32 4.55
CA LYS A 68 7.02 8.25 4.87
C LYS A 68 5.66 7.70 4.43
N ALA A 69 5.57 7.19 3.21
CA ALA A 69 4.33 6.59 2.69
C ALA A 69 3.88 5.35 3.50
N LEU A 70 4.83 4.52 3.95
CA LEU A 70 4.53 3.41 4.87
C LEU A 70 3.95 3.91 6.20
N GLY A 71 4.55 4.95 6.79
CA GLY A 71 4.05 5.57 8.01
C GLY A 71 2.65 6.14 7.83
N GLU A 72 2.43 6.92 6.77
CA GLU A 72 1.12 7.51 6.45
C GLU A 72 0.04 6.45 6.21
N ALA A 73 0.40 5.29 5.65
CA ALA A 73 -0.53 4.19 5.43
C ALA A 73 -1.03 3.52 6.72
N ILE A 74 -0.31 3.63 7.84
CA ILE A 74 -0.71 3.03 9.12
C ILE A 74 -1.32 4.01 10.12
N VAL A 75 -1.05 5.32 9.99
CA VAL A 75 -1.57 6.37 10.88
C VAL A 75 -3.09 6.28 11.16
N PRO A 76 -3.95 5.90 10.19
CA PRO A 76 -5.39 5.82 10.44
C PRO A 76 -5.89 4.62 11.26
N PHE A 77 -5.00 3.72 11.69
CA PHE A 77 -5.31 2.49 12.42
C PHE A 77 -4.71 2.49 13.83
#